data_AF-A0A9X1IIP2-F1
#
_entry.id   AF-A0A9X1IIP2-F1
#
_cell.length_a   1.000
_cell.length_b   1.000
_cell.length_c   1.000
_cell.angle_alpha   90.00
_cell.angle_beta   90.00
_cell.angle_gamma   90.00
#
_symmetry.space_group_name_H-M   'P 1'
#
loop_
_entity.id
_entity.type
_entity.pdbx_description
1 polymer ?
#
loop_
_entity_poly.entity_id
_entity_poly.type
_entity_poly.pdbx_seq_one_letter_code
_entity_poly.pdbx_strand_id
1 'polypeptide(L)'
;AAGQRIVYLINPHVGHLGIFVSAVVARREHRAILASLAEIEALPPGLYEMRIEDGPSGEVHRAAGKAAIRFEPRAVEDLRFAPPPREAFERVRVVSETGLALYRAFLKPWAQAASNPWTAELLRWLHPMRTSRYLLSEEFQPWMRLVAATAAQVAANRHRARPGNPWLSQERAVVGAVSQAAESARALRDAAAERGFATLYSGPTGTGRSASGGDAGG
;
A
#
# COMPACT_ATOMS: atom_id res chain seq x y z
N ALA A 1 8.77 -15.08 -44.47
CA ALA A 1 9.51 -14.42 -43.37
C ALA A 1 9.31 -12.91 -43.49
N ALA A 2 8.82 -12.24 -42.43
CA ALA A 2 8.43 -10.81 -42.48
C ALA A 2 9.62 -9.81 -42.46
N GLY A 3 10.83 -10.24 -42.87
CA GLY A 3 12.04 -9.39 -42.87
C GLY A 3 12.52 -8.93 -41.47
N GLN A 4 11.91 -9.41 -40.39
CA GLN A 4 12.24 -9.00 -39.02
C GLN A 4 13.41 -9.81 -38.45
N ARG A 5 14.25 -9.13 -37.65
CA ARG A 5 15.34 -9.72 -36.87
C ARG A 5 14.85 -9.84 -35.44
N ILE A 6 14.73 -11.06 -34.93
CA ILE A 6 14.22 -11.31 -33.59
C ILE A 6 15.36 -11.93 -32.79
N VAL A 7 15.83 -11.21 -31.78
CA VAL A 7 16.87 -11.67 -30.86
C VAL A 7 16.25 -11.83 -29.48
N TYR A 8 16.43 -12.99 -28.87
CA TYR A 8 15.98 -13.25 -27.51
C TYR A 8 17.15 -13.68 -26.62
N LEU A 9 17.03 -13.42 -25.32
CA LEU A 9 17.99 -13.79 -24.28
C LEU A 9 17.25 -14.64 -23.25
N ILE A 10 17.79 -15.82 -22.91
CA ILE A 10 17.29 -16.61 -21.77
C ILE A 10 18.25 -16.42 -20.61
N ASN A 11 17.73 -15.92 -19.48
CA ASN A 11 18.48 -15.92 -18.23
C ASN A 11 17.97 -17.05 -17.32
N PRO A 12 18.77 -18.11 -17.07
CA PRO A 12 18.39 -19.21 -16.19
C PRO A 12 18.33 -18.84 -14.70
N HIS A 13 18.87 -17.67 -14.30
CA HIS A 13 18.90 -17.20 -12.92
C HIS A 13 17.69 -16.34 -12.53
N VAL A 14 16.80 -16.02 -13.47
CA VAL A 14 15.62 -15.17 -13.24
C VAL A 14 14.38 -16.05 -13.03
N GLY A 15 13.94 -16.22 -11.79
CA GLY A 15 12.63 -16.81 -11.47
C GLY A 15 11.47 -15.83 -11.74
N HIS A 16 10.21 -16.26 -11.54
CA HIS A 16 9.00 -15.44 -11.75
C HIS A 16 9.01 -14.07 -11.01
N LEU A 17 9.80 -13.97 -9.94
CA LEU A 17 9.99 -12.75 -9.17
C LEU A 17 11.11 -11.84 -9.72
N GLY A 18 12.08 -12.39 -10.46
CA GLY A 18 13.27 -11.65 -10.91
C GLY A 18 12.98 -10.63 -12.02
N ILE A 19 11.90 -10.82 -12.79
CA ILE A 19 11.44 -9.88 -13.82
C ILE A 19 10.97 -8.54 -13.21
N PHE A 20 10.49 -8.55 -11.97
CA PHE A 20 9.93 -7.36 -11.32
C PHE A 20 10.84 -6.74 -10.25
N VAL A 21 11.85 -7.47 -9.75
CA VAL A 21 12.55 -7.08 -8.52
C VAL A 21 14.09 -6.95 -8.68
N SER A 22 14.68 -7.32 -9.82
CA SER A 22 16.15 -7.25 -9.98
C SER A 22 16.63 -6.14 -10.91
N ALA A 23 16.69 -4.90 -10.38
CA ALA A 23 17.30 -3.77 -11.09
C ALA A 23 18.80 -3.99 -11.39
N VAL A 24 19.50 -4.83 -10.62
CA VAL A 24 20.93 -5.12 -10.79
C VAL A 24 21.17 -6.07 -11.96
N VAL A 25 20.36 -7.13 -12.08
CA VAL A 25 20.46 -8.10 -13.20
C VAL A 25 20.02 -7.44 -14.51
N ALA A 26 18.95 -6.64 -14.48
CA ALA A 26 18.49 -5.87 -15.64
C ALA A 26 19.57 -4.91 -16.19
N ARG A 27 20.40 -4.29 -15.32
CA ARG A 27 21.47 -3.38 -15.77
C ARG A 27 22.59 -4.11 -16.52
N ARG A 28 22.93 -5.34 -16.13
CA ARG A 28 23.97 -6.14 -16.81
C ARG A 28 23.51 -6.53 -18.21
N GLU A 29 22.30 -7.07 -18.32
CA GLU A 29 21.72 -7.51 -19.59
C GLU A 29 21.46 -6.33 -20.53
N HIS A 30 20.90 -5.24 -20.02
CA HIS A 30 20.66 -4.04 -20.81
C HIS A 30 21.95 -3.45 -21.38
N ARG A 31 23.04 -3.44 -20.59
CA ARG A 31 24.35 -2.99 -21.07
C ARG A 31 24.92 -3.92 -22.14
N ALA A 32 24.71 -5.24 -22.02
CA ALA A 32 25.14 -6.21 -23.03
C ALA A 32 24.38 -6.02 -24.35
N ILE A 33 23.05 -5.84 -24.29
CA ILE A 33 22.20 -5.57 -25.46
C ILE A 33 22.65 -4.28 -26.17
N LEU A 34 22.83 -3.18 -25.41
CA LEU A 34 23.27 -1.91 -25.99
C LEU A 34 24.67 -1.98 -26.62
N ALA A 35 25.57 -2.77 -26.02
CA ALA A 35 26.92 -2.96 -26.56
C ALA A 35 26.94 -3.83 -27.84
N SER A 36 25.93 -4.67 -28.06
CA SER A 36 25.83 -5.56 -29.22
C SER A 36 24.84 -5.11 -30.30
N LEU A 37 24.28 -3.89 -30.20
CA LEU A 37 23.32 -3.36 -31.18
C LEU A 37 23.86 -3.37 -32.63
N ALA A 38 25.11 -2.95 -32.82
CA ALA A 38 25.75 -2.94 -34.14
C ALA A 38 25.93 -4.36 -34.73
N GLU A 39 26.12 -5.36 -33.87
CA GLU A 39 26.25 -6.77 -34.27
C GLU A 39 24.88 -7.37 -34.60
N ILE A 40 23.81 -6.97 -33.89
CA ILE A 40 22.42 -7.37 -34.18
C ILE A 40 21.92 -6.79 -35.50
N GLU A 41 22.28 -5.55 -35.83
CA GLU A 41 21.90 -4.90 -37.09
C GLU A 41 22.56 -5.54 -38.32
N ALA A 42 23.75 -6.14 -38.15
CA ALA A 42 24.47 -6.84 -39.21
C ALA A 42 23.96 -8.27 -39.47
N LEU A 43 23.11 -8.84 -38.61
CA LEU A 43 22.57 -10.19 -38.78
C LEU A 43 21.51 -10.24 -39.90
N PRO A 44 21.48 -11.33 -40.70
CA PRO A 44 20.41 -11.53 -41.66
C PRO A 44 19.07 -11.78 -40.93
N PRO A 45 17.91 -11.44 -41.54
CA PRO A 45 16.60 -11.67 -40.94
C PRO A 45 16.40 -13.11 -40.48
N GLY A 46 16.06 -13.30 -39.20
CA GLY A 46 16.00 -14.62 -38.56
C GLY A 46 15.77 -14.53 -37.05
N LEU A 47 15.65 -15.69 -36.41
CA LEU A 47 15.54 -15.85 -34.95
C LEU A 47 16.91 -16.22 -34.39
N TYR A 48 17.39 -15.46 -33.40
CA TYR A 48 18.70 -15.67 -32.78
C TYR A 48 18.59 -15.69 -31.26
N GLU A 49 19.28 -16.63 -30.62
CA GLU A 49 19.50 -16.65 -29.18
C GLU A 49 20.81 -15.91 -28.88
N MET A 50 20.72 -14.83 -28.10
CA MET A 50 21.89 -14.14 -27.56
C MET A 50 22.36 -14.87 -26.31
N ARG A 51 23.58 -15.40 -26.32
CA ARG A 51 24.22 -16.00 -25.14
C ARG A 51 25.33 -15.10 -24.62
N ILE A 52 25.24 -14.76 -23.34
CA ILE A 52 26.27 -13.99 -22.63
C ILE A 52 27.12 -15.00 -21.86
N GLU A 53 28.33 -15.29 -22.31
CA GLU A 53 29.24 -16.17 -21.59
C GLU A 53 29.86 -15.46 -20.37
N ASP A 54 29.78 -16.09 -19.20
CA ASP A 54 30.54 -15.72 -18.02
C ASP A 54 31.96 -16.31 -18.13
N GLY A 55 32.99 -15.49 -18.00
CA GLY A 55 34.37 -15.97 -17.93
C GLY A 55 34.58 -16.92 -16.75
N PRO A 56 35.56 -17.84 -16.82
CA PRO A 56 35.82 -18.77 -15.74
C PRO A 56 36.27 -17.98 -14.51
N SER A 57 35.68 -18.30 -13.35
CA SER A 57 35.83 -17.65 -12.04
C SER A 57 34.92 -16.44 -11.81
N GLY A 58 34.06 -16.56 -10.80
CA GLY A 58 33.17 -15.52 -10.29
C GLY A 58 33.91 -14.35 -9.61
N GLU A 59 35.02 -13.90 -10.17
CA GLU A 59 35.69 -12.68 -9.76
C GLU A 59 35.12 -11.50 -10.54
N VAL A 60 34.42 -10.65 -9.78
CA VAL A 60 34.05 -9.30 -10.20
C VAL A 60 35.34 -8.50 -10.37
N HIS A 61 35.94 -8.45 -11.56
CA HIS A 61 36.93 -7.43 -11.91
C HIS A 61 36.89 -7.00 -13.38
N ARG A 62 36.19 -5.89 -13.60
CA ARG A 62 36.73 -4.64 -14.19
C ARG A 62 37.93 -4.81 -15.14
N ALA A 63 37.66 -5.04 -16.42
CA ALA A 63 38.47 -4.53 -17.53
C ALA A 63 37.56 -4.28 -18.73
N ALA A 64 37.81 -3.18 -19.44
CA ALA A 64 37.14 -2.86 -20.69
C ALA A 64 37.40 -3.97 -21.71
N GLY A 65 36.43 -4.84 -21.93
CA GLY A 65 36.55 -5.94 -22.88
C GLY A 65 35.23 -6.65 -22.96
N LYS A 66 34.61 -6.55 -24.13
CA LYS A 66 33.32 -7.15 -24.53
C LYS A 66 33.04 -8.45 -23.77
N ALA A 67 31.92 -8.53 -23.05
CA ALA A 67 31.36 -9.82 -22.70
C ALA A 67 31.28 -10.63 -24.01
N ALA A 68 31.76 -11.88 -24.02
CA ALA A 68 31.72 -12.70 -25.22
C ALA A 68 30.24 -13.02 -25.51
N ILE A 69 29.63 -12.21 -26.36
CA ILE A 69 28.25 -12.36 -26.81
C ILE A 69 28.29 -13.22 -28.06
N ARG A 70 27.59 -14.35 -28.03
CA ARG A 70 27.44 -15.24 -29.18
C ARG A 70 25.97 -15.26 -29.61
N PHE A 71 25.74 -15.09 -30.91
CA PHE A 71 24.42 -15.22 -31.53
C PHE A 71 24.30 -16.60 -32.17
N GLU A 72 23.45 -17.45 -31.61
CA GLU A 72 23.13 -18.75 -32.20
C GLU A 72 21.85 -18.64 -33.03
N PRO A 73 21.86 -18.96 -34.33
CA PRO A 73 20.63 -19.06 -35.11
C PRO A 73 19.77 -20.19 -34.54
N ARG A 74 18.50 -19.90 -34.30
CA ARG A 74 17.53 -20.84 -33.74
C ARG A 74 16.33 -20.94 -34.66
N ALA A 75 15.76 -22.13 -34.74
CA ALA A 75 14.46 -22.32 -35.33
C ALA A 75 13.38 -22.15 -34.23
N VAL A 76 12.16 -21.73 -34.59
CA VAL A 76 11.06 -21.57 -33.60
C VAL A 76 10.74 -22.93 -32.96
N GLU A 77 10.97 -24.01 -33.70
CA GLU A 77 10.80 -25.40 -33.30
C GLU A 77 11.79 -25.84 -32.21
N ASP A 78 12.92 -25.14 -32.04
CA ASP A 78 13.93 -25.44 -31.02
C ASP A 78 13.57 -24.91 -29.63
N LEU A 79 12.56 -24.04 -29.53
CA LEU A 79 12.05 -23.51 -28.27
C LEU A 79 11.26 -24.61 -27.54
N ARG A 80 11.97 -25.44 -26.77
CA ARG A 80 11.35 -26.45 -25.90
C ARG A 80 10.68 -25.75 -24.72
N PHE A 81 9.42 -25.36 -24.89
CA PHE A 81 8.56 -25.06 -23.77
C PHE A 81 8.26 -26.37 -23.06
N ALA A 82 8.86 -26.60 -21.88
CA ALA A 82 8.29 -27.57 -20.96
C ALA A 82 6.83 -27.12 -20.74
N PRO A 83 5.81 -27.94 -21.08
CA PRO A 83 4.44 -27.54 -20.85
C PRO A 83 4.33 -27.20 -19.36
N PRO A 84 3.91 -25.97 -19.01
CA PRO A 84 3.77 -25.60 -17.61
C PRO A 84 2.85 -26.64 -16.95
N PRO A 85 3.06 -26.96 -15.65
CA PRO A 85 2.25 -27.96 -14.95
C PRO A 85 0.79 -27.51 -14.98
N ARG A 86 0.02 -27.97 -15.98
CA ARG A 86 -1.32 -27.47 -16.31
C ARG A 86 -2.25 -27.59 -15.11
N GLU A 87 -2.12 -28.69 -14.37
CA GLU A 87 -2.89 -28.93 -13.15
C GLU A 87 -2.67 -27.88 -12.06
N ALA A 88 -1.44 -27.38 -11.90
CA ALA A 88 -1.16 -26.35 -10.89
C ALA A 88 -1.79 -25.01 -11.26
N PHE A 89 -1.73 -24.63 -12.54
CA PHE A 89 -2.36 -23.41 -13.04
C PHE A 89 -3.89 -23.50 -13.04
N GLU A 90 -4.47 -24.66 -13.38
CA GLU A 90 -5.91 -24.89 -13.26
C GLU A 90 -6.39 -24.80 -11.81
N ARG A 91 -5.63 -25.35 -10.84
CA ARG A 91 -5.97 -25.19 -9.41
C ARG A 91 -5.95 -23.72 -8.97
N VAL A 92 -4.93 -22.96 -9.37
CA VAL A 92 -4.84 -21.52 -9.05
C VAL A 92 -6.00 -20.76 -9.69
N ARG A 93 -6.35 -21.10 -10.93
CA ARG A 93 -7.50 -20.52 -11.63
C ARG A 93 -8.79 -20.77 -10.88
N VAL A 94 -9.06 -22.00 -10.45
CA VAL A 94 -10.25 -22.34 -9.65
C VAL A 94 -10.29 -21.53 -8.35
N VAL A 95 -9.17 -21.43 -7.63
CA VAL A 95 -9.10 -20.61 -6.40
C VAL A 95 -9.37 -19.14 -6.68
N SER A 96 -8.79 -18.58 -7.75
CA SER A 96 -8.99 -17.19 -8.15
C SER A 96 -10.43 -16.91 -8.57
N GLU A 97 -11.03 -17.78 -9.37
CA GLU A 97 -12.42 -17.66 -9.81
C GLU A 97 -13.39 -17.78 -8.61
N THR A 98 -13.10 -18.68 -7.67
CA THR A 98 -13.88 -18.82 -6.43
C THR A 98 -13.78 -17.57 -5.55
N GLY A 99 -12.57 -17.04 -5.36
CA GLY A 99 -12.37 -15.79 -4.60
C GLY A 99 -13.06 -14.60 -5.27
N LEU A 100 -13.00 -14.51 -6.59
CA LEU A 100 -13.69 -13.47 -7.36
C LEU A 100 -15.21 -13.60 -7.26
N ALA A 101 -15.75 -14.83 -7.28
CA ALA A 101 -17.18 -15.08 -7.10
C ALA A 101 -17.63 -14.63 -5.70
N LEU A 102 -16.85 -14.95 -4.67
CA LEU A 102 -17.11 -14.53 -3.29
C LEU A 102 -17.10 -12.99 -3.17
N TYR A 103 -16.09 -12.33 -3.74
CA TYR A 103 -16.01 -10.87 -3.77
C TYR A 103 -17.23 -10.25 -4.47
N ARG A 104 -17.63 -10.78 -5.63
CA ARG A 104 -18.77 -10.27 -6.40
C ARG A 104 -20.11 -10.46 -5.68
N ALA A 105 -20.28 -11.56 -4.96
CA ALA A 105 -21.51 -11.86 -4.23
C ALA A 105 -21.61 -11.07 -2.92
N PHE A 106 -20.52 -10.98 -2.16
CA PHE A 106 -20.56 -10.50 -0.77
C PHE A 106 -19.95 -9.13 -0.52
N LEU A 107 -18.93 -8.70 -1.28
CA LEU A 107 -18.22 -7.43 -1.02
C LEU A 107 -18.60 -6.34 -2.03
N LYS A 108 -18.75 -6.70 -3.32
CA LYS A 108 -19.07 -5.78 -4.40
C LYS A 108 -20.35 -4.96 -4.15
N PRO A 109 -21.47 -5.54 -3.69
CA PRO A 109 -22.69 -4.76 -3.46
C PRO A 109 -22.49 -3.68 -2.40
N TRP A 110 -21.77 -3.99 -1.31
CA TRP A 110 -21.47 -3.03 -0.25
C TRP A 110 -20.49 -1.96 -0.71
N ALA A 111 -19.44 -2.34 -1.44
CA ALA A 111 -18.49 -1.39 -2.00
C ALA A 111 -19.17 -0.42 -2.98
N GLN A 112 -20.08 -0.92 -3.84
CA GLN A 112 -20.86 -0.10 -4.75
C GLN A 112 -21.88 0.78 -4.01
N ALA A 113 -22.56 0.24 -3.01
CA ALA A 113 -23.49 1.00 -2.17
C ALA A 113 -22.78 2.10 -1.39
N ALA A 114 -21.56 1.87 -0.92
CA ALA A 114 -20.74 2.85 -0.21
C ALA A 114 -20.07 3.87 -1.14
N SER A 115 -19.88 3.56 -2.43
CA SER A 115 -19.21 4.41 -3.42
C SER A 115 -20.22 5.16 -4.28
N ASN A 116 -21.12 5.90 -3.65
CA ASN A 116 -22.13 6.69 -4.34
C ASN A 116 -21.85 8.21 -4.17
N PRO A 117 -22.38 9.08 -5.04
CA PRO A 117 -22.17 10.53 -4.92
C PRO A 117 -22.64 11.10 -3.58
N TRP A 118 -23.68 10.51 -2.99
CA TRP A 118 -24.23 10.92 -1.70
C TRP A 118 -23.29 10.64 -0.54
N THR A 119 -22.66 9.46 -0.47
CA THR A 119 -21.68 9.11 0.57
C THR A 119 -20.41 9.91 0.40
N ALA A 120 -19.98 10.17 -0.83
CA ALA A 120 -18.85 11.06 -1.11
C ALA A 120 -19.14 12.49 -0.61
N GLU A 121 -20.35 13.00 -0.84
CA GLU A 121 -20.77 14.30 -0.33
C GLU A 121 -20.90 14.31 1.20
N LEU A 122 -21.44 13.25 1.79
CA LEU A 122 -21.54 13.08 3.24
C LEU A 122 -20.15 13.08 3.88
N LEU A 123 -19.18 12.32 3.35
CA LEU A 123 -17.80 12.32 3.80
C LEU A 123 -17.16 13.70 3.66
N ARG A 124 -17.43 14.39 2.56
CA ARG A 124 -16.94 15.75 2.31
C ARG A 124 -17.44 16.72 3.38
N TRP A 125 -18.71 16.63 3.76
CA TRP A 125 -19.29 17.46 4.83
C TRP A 125 -18.86 17.04 6.23
N LEU A 126 -18.71 15.73 6.47
CA LEU A 126 -18.23 15.15 7.73
C LEU A 126 -16.72 15.29 7.94
N HIS A 127 -15.99 15.77 6.93
CA HIS A 127 -14.56 16.02 7.03
C HIS A 127 -14.27 16.95 8.22
N PRO A 128 -13.32 16.60 9.11
CA PRO A 128 -13.10 17.29 10.40
C PRO A 128 -12.84 18.80 10.27
N MET A 129 -12.20 19.23 9.18
CA MET A 129 -11.97 20.66 8.91
C MET A 129 -13.24 21.44 8.53
N ARG A 130 -14.24 20.76 7.97
CA ARG A 130 -15.52 21.38 7.60
C ARG A 130 -16.51 21.31 8.75
N THR A 131 -16.65 20.15 9.41
CA THR A 131 -17.53 20.02 10.57
C THR A 131 -17.15 20.99 11.68
N SER A 132 -15.87 21.14 12.01
CA SER A 132 -15.44 22.12 13.02
C SER A 132 -15.83 23.57 12.70
N ARG A 133 -15.95 23.94 11.42
CA ARG A 133 -16.29 25.32 11.00
C ARG A 133 -17.78 25.52 10.72
N TYR A 134 -18.46 24.52 10.18
CA TYR A 134 -19.85 24.64 9.71
C TYR A 134 -20.89 24.07 10.67
N LEU A 135 -20.55 23.08 11.50
CA LEU A 135 -21.53 22.34 12.32
C LEU A 135 -22.31 23.26 13.28
N LEU A 136 -21.68 24.33 13.77
CA LEU A 136 -22.31 25.34 14.64
C LEU A 136 -22.33 26.75 13.99
N SER A 137 -22.20 26.82 12.66
CA SER A 137 -22.24 28.10 11.94
C SER A 137 -23.67 28.61 11.79
N GLU A 138 -23.85 29.92 11.89
CA GLU A 138 -25.11 30.62 11.63
C GLU A 138 -25.62 30.45 10.19
N GLU A 139 -24.70 30.29 9.22
CA GLU A 139 -25.02 30.09 7.81
C GLU A 139 -25.58 28.68 7.54
N PHE A 140 -25.06 27.68 8.25
CA PHE A 140 -25.48 26.29 8.07
C PHE A 140 -26.69 25.95 8.95
N GLN A 141 -26.78 26.58 10.12
CA GLN A 141 -27.76 26.25 11.13
C GLN A 141 -28.43 27.53 11.65
N PRO A 142 -29.55 27.96 11.03
CA PRO A 142 -30.14 29.28 11.26
C PRO A 142 -30.49 29.58 12.72
N TRP A 143 -30.78 28.56 13.53
CA TRP A 143 -31.06 28.72 14.96
C TRP A 143 -29.84 29.11 15.79
N MET A 144 -28.61 28.96 15.26
CA MET A 144 -27.40 29.45 15.92
C MET A 144 -27.38 30.98 16.04
N ARG A 145 -28.12 31.70 15.18
CA ARG A 145 -28.31 33.16 15.32
C ARG A 145 -29.03 33.52 16.62
N LEU A 146 -30.01 32.71 17.03
CA LEU A 146 -30.70 32.87 18.31
C LEU A 146 -29.75 32.60 19.48
N VAL A 147 -28.92 31.57 19.36
CA VAL A 147 -27.90 31.26 20.37
C VAL A 147 -26.87 32.37 20.46
N ALA A 148 -26.41 32.94 19.34
CA ALA A 148 -25.50 34.08 19.33
C ALA A 148 -26.10 35.32 20.01
N ALA A 149 -27.37 35.65 19.69
CA ALA A 149 -28.08 36.76 20.30
C ALA A 149 -28.27 36.56 21.81
N THR A 150 -28.68 35.37 22.24
CA THR A 150 -28.84 35.05 23.66
C THR A 150 -27.51 34.98 24.39
N ALA A 151 -26.44 34.47 23.76
CA ALA A 151 -25.10 34.45 24.32
C ALA A 151 -24.57 35.87 24.60
N ALA A 152 -24.80 36.83 23.69
CA ALA A 152 -24.43 38.22 23.90
C ALA A 152 -25.15 38.82 25.12
N GLN A 153 -26.45 38.55 25.27
CA GLN A 153 -27.22 39.01 26.43
C GLN A 153 -26.76 38.36 27.74
N VAL A 154 -26.47 37.06 27.73
CA VAL A 154 -25.95 36.33 28.90
C VAL A 154 -24.56 36.82 29.28
N ALA A 155 -23.70 37.12 28.31
CA ALA A 155 -22.36 37.65 28.56
C ALA A 155 -22.42 39.03 29.22
N ALA A 156 -23.32 39.91 28.77
CA ALA A 156 -23.51 41.24 29.35
C ALA A 156 -24.08 41.20 30.78
N ASN A 157 -24.92 40.22 31.09
CA ASN A 157 -25.61 40.08 32.39
C ASN A 157 -25.03 38.95 33.25
N ARG A 158 -23.77 38.57 33.02
CA ARG A 158 -23.17 37.43 33.70
C ARG A 158 -22.88 37.75 35.17
N HIS A 159 -23.50 37.00 36.08
CA HIS A 159 -23.23 37.07 37.51
C HIS A 159 -22.73 35.72 38.05
N ARG A 160 -21.86 35.75 39.07
CA ARG A 160 -21.36 34.53 39.71
C ARG A 160 -22.51 33.82 40.43
N ALA A 161 -22.73 32.56 40.09
CA ALA A 161 -23.75 31.75 40.76
C ALA A 161 -23.41 31.57 42.26
N ARG A 162 -24.45 31.62 43.11
CA ARG A 162 -24.31 31.47 44.57
C ARG A 162 -23.71 30.10 44.92
N PRO A 163 -22.73 30.02 45.84
CA PRO A 163 -22.25 28.74 46.36
C PRO A 163 -23.41 28.01 47.03
N GLY A 164 -23.84 26.88 46.47
CA GLY A 164 -25.01 26.09 46.91
C GLY A 164 -26.14 25.96 45.89
N ASN A 165 -26.02 26.56 44.70
CA ASN A 165 -27.03 26.40 43.64
C ASN A 165 -27.08 24.94 43.12
N PRO A 166 -28.23 24.23 43.16
CA PRO A 166 -28.39 22.87 42.62
C PRO A 166 -28.04 22.75 41.12
N TRP A 167 -28.27 23.81 40.35
CA TRP A 167 -27.93 23.86 38.93
C TRP A 167 -26.43 23.76 38.68
N LEU A 168 -25.60 24.28 39.60
CA LEU A 168 -24.15 24.22 39.51
C LEU A 168 -23.62 22.79 39.73
N SER A 169 -24.29 22.02 40.60
CA SER A 169 -23.96 20.59 40.77
C SER A 169 -24.36 19.76 39.56
N GLN A 170 -25.51 20.05 38.95
CA GLN A 170 -25.93 19.37 37.73
C GLN A 170 -25.02 19.72 36.55
N GLU A 171 -24.64 20.98 36.40
CA GLU A 171 -23.68 21.43 35.38
C GLU A 171 -22.37 20.64 35.49
N ARG A 172 -21.78 20.56 36.68
CA ARG A 172 -20.53 19.80 36.90
C ARG A 172 -20.70 18.31 36.60
N ALA A 173 -21.85 17.72 36.94
CA ALA A 173 -22.11 16.31 36.65
C ALA A 173 -22.19 16.06 35.14
N VAL A 174 -22.87 16.93 34.40
CA VAL A 174 -22.98 16.85 32.93
C VAL A 174 -21.62 17.08 32.28
N VAL A 175 -20.88 18.12 32.69
CA VAL A 175 -19.53 18.38 32.19
C VAL A 175 -18.63 17.17 32.44
N GLY A 176 -18.66 16.60 33.65
CA GLY A 176 -17.91 15.40 34.00
C GLY A 176 -18.27 14.20 33.11
N ALA A 177 -19.57 13.95 32.88
CA ALA A 177 -20.03 12.87 32.01
C ALA A 177 -19.56 13.04 30.56
N VAL A 178 -19.64 14.26 30.01
CA VAL A 178 -19.18 14.57 28.65
C VAL A 178 -17.66 14.41 28.55
N SER A 179 -16.89 14.92 29.53
CA SER A 179 -15.44 14.75 29.58
C SER A 179 -15.04 13.27 29.64
N GLN A 180 -15.73 12.48 30.46
CA GLN A 180 -15.48 11.04 30.58
C GLN A 180 -15.81 10.30 29.28
N ALA A 181 -16.92 10.65 28.61
CA ALA A 181 -17.27 10.07 27.31
C ALA A 181 -16.24 10.41 26.23
N ALA A 182 -15.72 11.64 26.22
CA ALA A 182 -14.68 12.05 25.28
C ALA A 182 -13.33 11.35 25.56
N GLU A 183 -13.01 11.09 26.83
CA GLU A 183 -11.81 10.34 27.23
C GLU A 183 -11.94 8.85 26.87
N SER A 184 -13.09 8.24 27.12
CA SER A 184 -13.33 6.83 26.77
C SER A 184 -13.30 6.59 25.26
N ALA A 185 -13.85 7.52 24.47
CA ALA A 185 -13.78 7.47 23.01
C ALA A 185 -12.32 7.55 22.51
N ARG A 186 -11.49 8.41 23.12
CA ARG A 186 -10.06 8.50 22.81
C ARG A 186 -9.32 7.21 23.17
N ALA A 187 -9.52 6.70 24.38
CA ALA A 187 -8.91 5.45 24.82
C ALA A 187 -9.30 4.26 23.93
N LEU A 188 -10.56 4.16 23.51
CA LEU A 188 -11.02 3.12 22.60
C LEU A 188 -10.35 3.22 21.22
N ARG A 189 -10.27 4.43 20.67
CA ARG A 189 -9.61 4.68 19.38
C ARG A 189 -8.12 4.30 19.45
N ASP A 190 -7.44 4.71 20.51
CA ASP A 190 -6.01 4.47 20.67
C ASP A 190 -5.74 2.97 20.86
N ALA A 191 -6.55 2.28 21.69
CA ALA A 191 -6.47 0.83 21.84
C ALA A 191 -6.78 0.08 20.53
N ALA A 192 -7.72 0.56 19.71
CA ALA A 192 -7.99 -0.04 18.40
C ALA A 192 -6.81 0.14 17.44
N ALA A 193 -6.16 1.31 17.45
CA ALA A 193 -4.96 1.58 16.66
C ALA A 193 -3.78 0.71 17.11
N GLU A 194 -3.55 0.58 18.42
CA GLU A 194 -2.52 -0.28 19.01
C GLU A 194 -2.76 -1.75 18.66
N ARG A 195 -4.00 -2.24 18.79
CA ARG A 195 -4.34 -3.63 18.41
C ARG A 195 -4.16 -3.87 16.93
N GLY A 196 -4.57 -2.94 16.07
CA GLY A 196 -4.36 -3.02 14.63
C GLY A 196 -2.88 -3.03 14.27
N PHE A 197 -2.07 -2.22 14.95
CA PHE A 197 -0.62 -2.22 14.79
C PHE A 197 -0.01 -3.56 15.24
N ALA A 198 -0.39 -4.06 16.40
CA ALA A 198 0.08 -5.35 16.90
C ALA A 198 -0.30 -6.47 15.93
N THR A 199 -1.57 -6.61 15.52
CA THR A 199 -1.95 -7.68 14.59
C THR A 199 -1.23 -7.63 13.24
N LEU A 200 -0.87 -6.44 12.75
CA LEU A 200 -0.15 -6.29 11.48
C LEU A 200 1.36 -6.51 11.59
N TYR A 201 1.98 -6.12 12.71
CA TYR A 201 3.44 -6.06 12.84
C TYR A 201 4.02 -6.99 13.92
N SER A 202 3.21 -7.48 14.86
CA SER A 202 3.60 -8.52 15.83
C SER A 202 3.46 -9.91 15.20
N GLY A 203 4.19 -10.14 14.11
CA GLY A 203 4.47 -11.49 13.63
C GLY A 203 5.49 -12.21 14.54
N PRO A 204 5.63 -13.55 14.44
CA PRO A 204 6.45 -14.36 15.35
C PRO A 204 7.97 -14.09 15.30
N THR A 205 8.44 -13.17 14.46
CA THR A 205 9.85 -12.78 14.34
C THR A 205 10.18 -11.43 14.99
N GLY A 206 9.28 -10.88 15.80
CA GLY A 206 9.55 -9.74 16.68
C GLY A 206 10.33 -10.10 17.94
N THR A 207 11.24 -11.08 17.91
CA THR A 207 12.23 -11.29 18.99
C THR A 207 13.36 -10.28 18.86
N GLY A 208 13.03 -9.00 19.04
CA GLY A 208 13.96 -8.00 19.51
C GLY A 208 14.33 -8.37 20.93
N ARG A 209 15.40 -9.16 21.06
CA ARG A 209 16.05 -9.59 22.30
C ARG A 209 16.30 -8.39 23.24
N SER A 210 15.34 -8.07 24.11
CA SER A 210 15.59 -7.33 25.34
C SER A 210 16.09 -8.32 26.39
N ALA A 211 17.33 -8.76 26.21
CA ALA A 211 18.09 -9.45 27.25
C ALA A 211 19.47 -8.81 27.31
N SER A 212 19.65 -7.84 28.21
CA SER A 212 20.82 -7.69 29.09
C SER A 212 20.81 -6.31 29.74
N GLY A 213 20.69 -6.28 31.06
CA GLY A 213 20.85 -5.07 31.86
C GLY A 213 20.17 -5.15 33.22
N GLY A 214 20.33 -6.27 33.92
CA GLY A 214 20.15 -6.26 35.36
C GLY A 214 21.28 -5.41 35.94
N ASP A 215 20.95 -4.30 36.57
CA ASP A 215 21.85 -3.61 37.47
C ASP A 215 21.33 -3.83 38.89
N ALA A 216 22.18 -4.53 39.64
CA ALA A 216 22.08 -4.74 41.06
C ALA A 216 23.25 -3.96 41.66
N GLY A 217 22.98 -3.00 42.53
CA GLY A 217 23.97 -2.42 43.42
C GLY A 217 23.80 -0.93 43.69
N GLY A 218 23.47 -0.58 44.94
CA GLY A 218 23.51 0.78 45.48
C GLY A 218 22.40 1.08 46.45
#